data_AF-G0N131-F1
#
_entry.id   AF-G0N131-F1
#
_cell.length_a   1.000
_cell.length_b   1.000
_cell.length_c   1.000
_cell.angle_alpha   90.00
_cell.angle_beta   90.00
_cell.angle_gamma   90.00
#
_symmetry.space_group_name_H-M   'P 1'
#
loop_
_entity.id
_entity.type
_entity.pdbx_description
1 polymer ?
#
loop_
_entity_poly.entity_id
_entity_poly.type
_entity_poly.pdbx_seq_one_letter_code
_entity_poly.pdbx_strand_id
1 'polypeptide(L)'
;MERYKKYKCRGGEDKCAVSSVDRYQCRLCRYNKCVELGMTPENVQYNRDAIPTSRKRKDEGPIIPANDLKALSYPETSLLGKPRTIMDISALSAKIREILNERTSSVDAVTRKMNTLEIADYALKKWRNQQRSEEKMEVLDKLPVRQMFAIFEKQMIVVAEWLIQHPDFRLLDEQERYIFFKSIWNMWRRFERFEMSVKMFGQRAVEQRKFAISNEQLITVGFHIDFSEITDIPNDSVHEMFRISMMKLFDQVAKPLLDLRPSSIEMAYMLTQMSWQVAGKALQGKVMEIGERVCDELANNLHAYYLREEMRSNYAGRLVRLMSVVNAVKKIHMERRKTMELARIFEIFKVEFSEPDIFDC
;
A
#
# COMPACT_ATOMS: atom_id res chain seq x y z
N MET A 1 27.44 -2.74 -3.50
CA MET A 1 28.80 -3.29 -3.71
C MET A 1 29.75 -2.55 -2.77
N GLU A 2 30.00 -3.09 -1.59
CA GLU A 2 30.99 -2.54 -0.66
C GLU A 2 32.40 -2.86 -1.19
N ARG A 3 33.15 -1.82 -1.55
CA ARG A 3 34.54 -1.96 -2.02
C ARG A 3 35.48 -1.98 -0.82
N TYR A 4 35.53 -3.07 -0.06
CA TYR A 4 36.57 -3.26 0.97
C TYR A 4 37.91 -3.61 0.32
N LYS A 5 38.71 -2.59 0.01
CA LYS A 5 40.07 -2.79 -0.53
C LYS A 5 41.10 -2.70 0.59
N LYS A 6 41.78 -3.82 0.88
CA LYS A 6 42.89 -3.86 1.84
C LYS A 6 44.17 -3.31 1.19
N TYR A 7 44.77 -2.27 1.78
CA TYR A 7 46.07 -1.74 1.36
C TYR A 7 47.21 -2.49 2.05
N LYS A 8 48.39 -2.54 1.41
CA LYS A 8 49.63 -3.09 1.98
C LYS A 8 50.72 -2.03 1.91
N CYS A 9 51.51 -1.87 2.97
CA CYS A 9 52.71 -1.04 2.92
C CYS A 9 53.81 -1.78 2.14
N ARG A 10 54.43 -1.08 1.19
CA ARG A 10 55.55 -1.64 0.42
C ARG A 10 56.87 -1.59 1.19
N GLY A 11 56.99 -0.68 2.16
CA GLY A 11 58.18 -0.55 3.02
C GLY A 11 58.18 -1.51 4.21
N GLY A 12 57.14 -2.32 4.42
CA GLY A 12 57.08 -3.37 5.43
C GLY A 12 56.93 -2.93 6.90
N GLU A 13 57.31 -1.69 7.23
CA GLU A 13 57.32 -1.18 8.62
C GLU A 13 56.05 -0.43 9.04
N ASP A 14 55.08 -0.25 8.13
CA ASP A 14 53.81 0.47 8.35
C ASP A 14 53.93 1.90 8.93
N LYS A 15 55.13 2.51 8.87
CA LYS A 15 55.46 3.83 9.45
C LYS A 15 55.95 4.87 8.44
N CYS A 16 55.54 4.76 7.16
CA CYS A 16 55.94 5.74 6.15
C CYS A 16 55.49 7.16 6.52
N ALA A 17 56.37 8.15 6.33
CA ALA A 17 56.04 9.56 6.56
C ALA A 17 54.90 10.03 5.62
N VAL A 18 53.91 10.72 6.19
CA VAL A 18 52.77 11.29 5.44
C VAL A 18 52.85 12.81 5.52
N SER A 19 53.56 13.40 4.56
CA SER A 19 53.71 14.86 4.40
C SER A 19 52.87 15.38 3.23
N SER A 20 52.80 16.70 3.03
CA SER A 20 52.16 17.30 1.85
C SER A 20 52.77 16.82 0.52
N VAL A 21 54.06 16.48 0.53
CA VAL A 21 54.83 16.04 -0.63
C VAL A 21 54.73 14.51 -0.80
N ASP A 22 54.76 13.75 0.29
CA ASP A 22 54.94 12.29 0.25
C ASP A 22 53.65 11.48 0.45
N ARG A 23 52.51 12.14 0.64
CA ARG A 23 51.19 11.51 0.89
C ARG A 23 50.70 10.52 -0.17
N TYR A 24 51.35 10.41 -1.33
CA TYR A 24 50.97 9.45 -2.37
C TYR A 24 51.85 8.19 -2.39
N GLN A 25 52.91 8.14 -1.57
CA GLN A 25 53.88 7.04 -1.58
C GLN A 25 53.32 5.76 -0.95
N CYS A 26 52.58 5.86 0.16
CA CYS A 26 51.99 4.70 0.83
C CYS A 26 50.50 4.92 1.16
N ARG A 27 49.62 4.17 0.49
CA ARG A 27 48.17 4.23 0.72
C ARG A 27 47.76 3.67 2.08
N LEU A 28 48.49 2.67 2.60
CA LEU A 28 48.21 2.09 3.92
C LEU A 28 48.51 3.10 5.04
N CYS A 29 49.74 3.63 5.10
CA CYS A 29 50.12 4.60 6.13
C CYS A 29 49.28 5.89 6.06
N ARG A 30 48.92 6.36 4.86
CA ARG A 30 48.00 7.49 4.71
C ARG A 30 46.60 7.18 5.26
N TYR A 31 46.06 6.01 4.95
CA TYR A 31 44.76 5.59 5.48
C TYR A 31 44.79 5.51 7.01
N ASN A 32 45.81 4.86 7.58
CA ASN A 32 45.98 4.76 9.02
C ASN A 32 46.07 6.14 9.67
N LYS A 33 46.80 7.09 9.05
CA LYS A 33 46.87 8.47 9.56
C LYS A 33 45.52 9.19 9.54
N CYS A 34 44.69 8.99 8.51
CA CYS A 34 43.33 9.53 8.49
C CYS A 34 42.49 9.00 9.66
N VAL A 35 42.58 7.70 9.95
CA VAL A 35 41.86 7.06 11.06
C VAL A 35 42.39 7.54 12.42
N GLU A 36 43.72 7.62 12.60
CA GLU A 36 44.34 8.17 13.81
C GLU A 36 43.89 9.60 14.11
N LEU A 37 43.65 10.41 13.08
CA LEU A 37 43.14 11.78 13.19
C LEU A 37 41.61 11.84 13.38
N GLY A 38 40.95 10.70 13.57
CA GLY A 38 39.52 10.62 13.92
C GLY A 38 38.57 10.54 12.73
N MET A 39 39.05 10.30 11.51
CA MET A 39 38.15 10.06 10.37
C MET A 39 37.54 8.66 10.45
N THR A 40 36.22 8.58 10.34
CA THR A 40 35.48 7.32 10.42
C THR A 40 34.80 6.98 9.09
N PRO A 41 34.86 5.72 8.61
CA PRO A 41 34.29 5.33 7.32
C PRO A 41 32.76 5.41 7.29
N GLU A 42 32.09 5.36 8.45
CA GLU A 42 30.64 5.48 8.58
C GLU A 42 30.12 6.85 8.15
N ASN A 43 30.97 7.88 8.21
CA ASN A 43 30.64 9.25 7.80
C ASN A 43 30.79 9.50 6.29
N VAL A 44 31.24 8.51 5.51
CA VAL A 44 31.38 8.63 4.05
C VAL A 44 30.06 8.31 3.37
N GLN A 45 29.43 9.34 2.79
CA GLN A 45 28.19 9.17 2.02
C GLN A 45 28.47 8.57 0.64
N TYR A 46 27.86 7.42 0.35
CA TYR A 46 27.91 6.79 -0.97
C TYR A 46 26.77 7.30 -1.87
N ASN A 47 26.94 7.18 -3.19
CA ASN A 47 25.90 7.46 -4.20
C ASN A 47 25.34 8.90 -4.17
N ARG A 48 26.19 9.90 -3.97
CA ARG A 48 25.78 11.28 -4.27
C ARG A 48 25.51 11.43 -5.76
N ASP A 49 24.43 12.11 -6.10
CA ASP A 49 24.11 12.43 -7.49
C ASP A 49 25.28 13.20 -8.12
N ALA A 50 25.64 12.82 -9.34
CA ALA A 50 26.69 13.50 -10.09
C ALA A 50 26.22 14.92 -10.40
N ILE A 51 26.96 15.93 -9.92
CA ILE A 51 26.75 17.31 -10.34
C ILE A 51 27.04 17.36 -11.85
N PRO A 52 26.06 17.69 -12.72
CA PRO A 52 26.24 17.61 -14.15
C PRO A 52 27.23 18.69 -14.62
N THR A 53 28.45 18.29 -14.96
CA THR A 53 29.53 19.18 -15.42
C THR A 53 29.48 19.47 -16.94
N SER A 54 28.40 19.09 -17.61
CA SER A 54 28.17 19.48 -19.00
C SER A 54 26.67 19.49 -19.29
N ARG A 55 26.10 20.69 -19.43
CA ARG A 55 24.80 20.85 -20.10
C ARG A 55 25.00 20.49 -21.57
N LYS A 56 24.84 19.21 -21.92
CA LYS A 56 24.56 18.85 -23.31
C LYS A 56 23.23 19.52 -23.67
N ARG A 57 23.31 20.57 -24.49
CA ARG A 57 22.15 21.21 -25.12
C ARG A 57 21.36 20.12 -25.84
N LYS A 58 20.20 19.77 -25.30
CA LYS A 58 19.14 19.15 -26.10
C LYS A 58 18.57 20.26 -26.98
N ASP A 59 18.38 19.94 -28.25
CA ASP A 59 17.79 20.80 -29.27
C ASP A 59 16.57 21.54 -28.69
N GLU A 60 16.69 22.86 -28.55
CA GLU A 60 15.63 23.70 -28.03
C GLU A 60 14.67 24.04 -29.18
N GLY A 61 13.42 23.58 -29.05
CA GLY A 61 12.30 24.22 -29.75
C GLY A 61 12.20 25.71 -29.35
N PRO A 62 11.45 26.53 -30.10
CA PRO A 62 11.48 27.98 -29.94
C PRO A 62 11.13 28.39 -28.50
N ILE A 63 12.04 29.16 -27.90
CA ILE A 63 11.89 29.76 -26.57
C ILE A 63 10.68 30.70 -26.60
N ILE A 64 9.61 30.31 -25.92
CA ILE A 64 8.45 31.17 -25.71
C ILE A 64 8.85 32.26 -24.68
N PRO A 65 8.63 33.55 -24.95
CA PRO A 65 8.93 34.63 -24.01
C PRO A 65 8.17 34.44 -22.69
N ALA A 66 8.84 34.71 -21.57
CA ALA A 66 8.33 34.51 -20.21
C ALA A 66 7.01 35.22 -19.87
N ASN A 67 6.50 36.09 -20.76
CA ASN A 67 5.21 36.76 -20.59
C ASN A 67 3.99 35.88 -20.96
N ASP A 68 4.14 34.83 -21.76
CA ASP A 68 3.00 33.96 -22.16
C ASP A 68 2.76 32.80 -21.17
N LEU A 69 3.63 32.62 -20.17
CA LEU A 69 3.41 31.70 -19.03
C LEU A 69 2.38 32.20 -18.02
N LYS A 70 1.85 33.43 -18.20
CA LYS A 70 0.75 33.99 -17.38
C LYS A 70 -0.61 33.31 -17.62
N ALA A 71 -0.71 32.36 -18.56
CA ALA A 71 -1.92 31.55 -18.75
C ALA A 71 -2.05 30.37 -17.76
N LEU A 72 -1.02 30.07 -16.96
CA LEU A 72 -1.15 29.25 -15.76
C LEU A 72 -1.29 30.17 -14.56
N SER A 73 -2.45 30.82 -14.46
CA SER A 73 -2.88 31.52 -13.25
C SER A 73 -3.01 30.52 -12.11
N TYR A 74 -1.90 30.24 -11.42
CA TYR A 74 -1.97 29.88 -10.01
C TYR A 74 -2.60 31.08 -9.31
N PRO A 75 -3.74 30.90 -8.60
CA PRO A 75 -4.27 31.98 -7.79
C PRO A 75 -3.18 32.41 -6.82
N GLU A 76 -2.88 33.71 -6.79
CA GLU A 76 -1.97 34.30 -5.83
C GLU A 76 -2.24 33.73 -4.44
N THR A 77 -1.18 33.23 -3.82
CA THR A 77 -1.12 32.76 -2.45
C THR A 77 -1.73 33.80 -1.52
N SER A 78 -3.01 33.60 -1.18
CA SER A 78 -3.50 33.98 0.12
C SER A 78 -2.77 33.10 1.12
N LEU A 79 -1.73 33.64 1.75
CA LEU A 79 -1.05 33.05 2.91
C LEU A 79 -1.97 32.89 4.14
N LEU A 80 -3.25 33.26 4.01
CA LEU A 80 -4.35 32.70 4.79
C LEU A 80 -5.11 31.70 3.91
N GLY A 81 -4.88 30.41 4.16
CA GLY A 81 -5.55 29.32 3.44
C GLY A 81 -7.06 29.56 3.37
N LYS A 82 -7.63 29.37 2.17
CA LYS A 82 -9.09 29.33 2.01
C LYS A 82 -9.65 28.35 3.05
N PRO A 83 -10.79 28.65 3.71
CA PRO A 83 -11.36 27.75 4.70
C PRO A 83 -11.58 26.37 4.05
N ARG A 84 -10.82 25.37 4.51
CA ARG A 84 -10.93 23.99 4.02
C ARG A 84 -12.29 23.46 4.44
N THR A 85 -13.01 22.86 3.50
CA THR A 85 -14.27 22.18 3.86
C THR A 85 -13.90 20.92 4.62
N ILE A 86 -14.31 20.82 5.89
CA ILE A 86 -14.11 19.60 6.67
C ILE A 86 -15.24 18.63 6.30
N MET A 87 -14.88 17.49 5.74
CA MET A 87 -15.77 16.36 5.59
C MET A 87 -15.82 15.60 6.91
N ASP A 88 -16.92 15.80 7.65
CA ASP A 88 -17.14 15.17 8.93
C ASP A 88 -17.52 13.69 8.76
N ILE A 89 -16.61 12.82 9.20
CA ILE A 89 -16.76 11.36 9.24
C ILE A 89 -16.74 10.84 10.67
N SER A 90 -16.98 11.71 11.65
CA SER A 90 -16.90 11.36 13.07
C SER A 90 -17.94 10.31 13.44
N ALA A 91 -19.15 10.40 12.87
CA ALA A 91 -20.20 9.40 13.06
C ALA A 91 -19.80 8.01 12.52
N LEU A 92 -19.19 7.96 11.32
CA LEU A 92 -18.66 6.73 10.75
C LEU A 92 -17.54 6.15 11.62
N SER A 93 -16.64 7.01 12.09
CA SER A 93 -15.49 6.61 12.88
C SER A 93 -15.90 6.09 14.26
N ALA A 94 -16.90 6.72 14.89
CA ALA A 94 -17.54 6.22 16.10
C ALA A 94 -18.17 4.84 15.87
N LYS A 95 -18.92 4.67 14.78
CA LYS A 95 -19.51 3.37 14.41
C LYS A 95 -18.47 2.29 14.17
N ILE A 96 -17.37 2.60 13.49
CA ILE A 96 -16.26 1.65 13.28
C ILE A 96 -15.63 1.27 14.62
N ARG A 97 -15.35 2.23 15.49
CA ARG A 97 -14.81 1.96 16.83
C ARG A 97 -15.76 1.09 17.67
N GLU A 98 -17.06 1.32 17.57
CA GLU A 98 -18.07 0.48 18.22
C GLU A 98 -17.96 -0.98 17.74
N ILE A 99 -17.95 -1.21 16.42
CA ILE A 99 -17.80 -2.55 15.83
C ILE A 99 -16.49 -3.22 16.27
N LEU A 100 -15.37 -2.50 16.22
CA LEU A 100 -14.05 -3.03 16.58
C LEU A 100 -13.90 -3.34 18.08
N ASN A 101 -14.79 -2.83 18.93
CA ASN A 101 -14.72 -3.01 20.38
C ASN A 101 -15.88 -3.82 20.96
N GLU A 102 -16.80 -4.30 20.13
CA GLU A 102 -17.92 -5.11 20.55
C GLU A 102 -17.45 -6.46 21.13
N ARG A 103 -17.88 -6.78 22.36
CA ARG A 103 -17.33 -7.91 23.12
C ARG A 103 -18.06 -9.24 22.92
N THR A 104 -19.32 -9.26 22.49
CA THR A 104 -20.16 -10.46 22.68
C THR A 104 -21.11 -10.81 21.53
N SER A 105 -21.72 -9.84 20.84
CA SER A 105 -22.76 -10.11 19.82
C SER A 105 -22.23 -10.23 18.39
N SER A 106 -21.02 -9.76 18.11
CA SER A 106 -20.43 -9.74 16.77
C SER A 106 -19.75 -11.05 16.37
N VAL A 107 -19.47 -11.97 17.29
CA VAL A 107 -18.75 -13.23 17.02
C VAL A 107 -19.73 -14.35 16.73
N ASP A 108 -19.73 -14.82 15.48
CA ASP A 108 -20.66 -15.86 15.03
C ASP A 108 -20.37 -17.18 15.76
N ALA A 109 -21.36 -17.78 16.43
CA ALA A 109 -21.19 -18.99 17.24
C ALA A 109 -20.59 -20.19 16.48
N VAL A 110 -20.79 -20.22 15.15
CA VAL A 110 -20.24 -21.21 14.22
C VAL A 110 -18.70 -21.20 14.22
N THR A 111 -18.07 -20.05 14.50
CA THR A 111 -16.61 -19.88 14.48
C THR A 111 -15.90 -20.54 15.68
N ARG A 112 -16.63 -20.96 16.73
CA ARG A 112 -16.02 -21.47 17.98
C ARG A 112 -15.16 -22.73 17.83
N LYS A 113 -15.40 -23.51 16.77
CA LYS A 113 -14.66 -24.76 16.47
C LYS A 113 -13.67 -24.59 15.32
N MET A 114 -13.62 -23.42 14.72
CA MET A 114 -12.81 -23.13 13.54
C MET A 114 -11.41 -22.68 13.95
N ASN A 115 -10.41 -23.03 13.15
CA ASN A 115 -9.07 -22.44 13.28
C ASN A 115 -9.03 -21.01 12.71
N THR A 116 -7.92 -20.31 12.94
CA THR A 116 -7.76 -18.90 12.56
C THR A 116 -7.99 -18.65 11.06
N LEU A 117 -7.56 -19.56 10.18
CA LEU A 117 -7.76 -19.44 8.74
C LEU A 117 -9.21 -19.71 8.30
N GLU A 118 -9.87 -20.69 8.91
CA GLU A 118 -11.28 -21.01 8.67
C GLU A 118 -12.20 -19.86 9.08
N ILE A 119 -11.92 -19.21 10.22
CA ILE A 119 -12.64 -18.00 10.65
C ILE A 119 -12.50 -16.89 9.61
N ALA A 120 -11.29 -16.67 9.11
CA ALA A 120 -10.99 -15.66 8.10
C ALA A 120 -11.80 -15.89 6.80
N ASP A 121 -11.83 -17.16 6.34
CA ASP A 121 -12.56 -17.57 5.15
C ASP A 121 -14.09 -17.50 5.33
N TYR A 122 -14.59 -17.94 6.48
CA TYR A 122 -16.01 -17.83 6.82
C TYR A 122 -16.48 -16.37 6.80
N ALA A 123 -15.74 -15.47 7.46
CA ALA A 123 -16.05 -14.04 7.49
C ALA A 123 -15.98 -13.41 6.10
N LEU A 124 -14.98 -13.80 5.29
CA LEU A 124 -14.85 -13.35 3.90
C LEU A 124 -16.06 -13.80 3.07
N LYS A 125 -16.47 -15.07 3.17
CA LYS A 125 -17.65 -15.61 2.47
C LYS A 125 -18.94 -14.90 2.86
N LYS A 126 -19.14 -14.59 4.15
CA LYS A 126 -20.32 -13.85 4.64
C LYS A 126 -20.52 -12.53 3.89
N TRP A 127 -19.45 -11.78 3.68
CA TRP A 127 -19.50 -10.56 2.86
C TRP A 127 -19.69 -10.88 1.37
N ARG A 128 -18.92 -11.80 0.81
CA ARG A 128 -18.96 -12.13 -0.63
C ARG A 128 -20.32 -12.64 -1.09
N ASN A 129 -21.09 -13.26 -0.20
CA ASN A 129 -22.45 -13.71 -0.48
C ASN A 129 -23.43 -12.55 -0.74
N GLN A 130 -23.06 -11.32 -0.39
CA GLN A 130 -23.84 -10.12 -0.69
C GLN A 130 -23.55 -9.56 -2.10
N GLN A 131 -22.57 -10.11 -2.81
CA GLN A 131 -22.22 -9.70 -4.17
C GLN A 131 -23.36 -10.03 -5.13
N ARG A 132 -23.87 -9.00 -5.84
CA ARG A 132 -24.86 -9.23 -6.90
C ARG A 132 -24.21 -9.95 -8.09
N SER A 133 -25.01 -10.76 -8.78
CA SER A 133 -24.61 -11.34 -10.06
C SER A 133 -24.38 -10.24 -11.10
N GLU A 134 -23.56 -10.50 -12.11
CA GLU A 134 -23.16 -9.51 -13.11
C GLU A 134 -24.36 -8.83 -13.79
N GLU A 135 -25.45 -9.56 -14.03
CA GLU A 135 -26.65 -9.07 -14.70
C GLU A 135 -27.46 -8.08 -13.83
N LYS A 136 -27.25 -8.13 -12.51
CA LYS A 136 -27.93 -7.28 -11.51
C LYS A 136 -27.07 -6.11 -11.05
N MET A 137 -25.87 -5.96 -11.62
CA MET A 137 -24.97 -4.86 -11.31
C MET A 137 -25.25 -3.65 -12.18
N GLU A 138 -25.23 -2.47 -11.57
CA GLU A 138 -25.29 -1.19 -12.25
C GLU A 138 -23.93 -0.87 -12.89
N VAL A 139 -23.94 -0.48 -14.16
CA VAL A 139 -22.74 -0.02 -14.87
C VAL A 139 -22.63 1.49 -14.68
N LEU A 140 -21.51 1.94 -14.12
CA LEU A 140 -21.26 3.37 -13.91
C LEU A 140 -20.33 3.92 -14.99
N ASP A 141 -20.76 5.02 -15.62
CA ASP A 141 -19.91 5.82 -16.53
C ASP A 141 -19.23 6.97 -15.77
N LYS A 142 -19.93 7.56 -14.81
CA LYS A 142 -19.45 8.67 -13.98
C LYS A 142 -19.73 8.39 -12.51
N LEU A 143 -18.76 8.64 -11.63
CA LEU A 143 -18.96 8.56 -10.17
C LEU A 143 -18.55 9.88 -9.50
N PRO A 144 -19.51 10.64 -8.94
CA PRO A 144 -19.20 11.75 -8.05
C PRO A 144 -18.39 11.29 -6.83
N VAL A 145 -17.40 12.07 -6.43
CA VAL A 145 -16.51 11.72 -5.31
C VAL A 145 -17.27 11.49 -3.99
N ARG A 146 -18.38 12.20 -3.73
CA ARG A 146 -19.24 11.91 -2.57
C ARG A 146 -19.84 10.52 -2.58
N GLN A 147 -20.27 10.04 -3.75
CA GLN A 147 -20.79 8.68 -3.88
C GLN A 147 -19.67 7.64 -3.72
N MET A 148 -18.44 7.95 -4.17
CA MET A 148 -17.29 7.11 -3.87
C MET A 148 -17.06 6.97 -2.36
N PHE A 149 -17.14 8.07 -1.61
CA PHE A 149 -17.02 7.98 -0.15
C PHE A 149 -18.12 7.11 0.45
N ALA A 150 -19.38 7.25 0.04
CA ALA A 150 -20.47 6.39 0.49
C ALA A 150 -20.21 4.89 0.21
N ILE A 151 -19.57 4.55 -0.92
CA ILE A 151 -19.12 3.18 -1.20
C ILE A 151 -18.04 2.76 -0.19
N PHE A 152 -17.07 3.63 0.09
CA PHE A 152 -16.01 3.36 1.05
C PHE A 152 -16.56 3.17 2.47
N GLU A 153 -17.55 3.95 2.92
CA GLU A 153 -18.15 3.79 4.24
C GLU A 153 -18.72 2.38 4.44
N LYS A 154 -19.49 1.88 3.45
CA LYS A 154 -20.02 0.51 3.46
C LYS A 154 -18.90 -0.53 3.52
N GLN A 155 -17.83 -0.31 2.75
CA GLN A 155 -16.69 -1.22 2.70
C GLN A 155 -15.83 -1.19 3.98
N MET A 156 -15.74 -0.04 4.64
CA MET A 156 -15.05 0.11 5.91
C MET A 156 -15.77 -0.68 7.02
N ILE A 157 -17.10 -0.63 7.06
CA ILE A 157 -17.92 -1.44 7.98
C ILE A 157 -17.62 -2.92 7.77
N VAL A 158 -17.62 -3.40 6.52
CA VAL A 158 -17.30 -4.80 6.19
C VAL A 158 -15.92 -5.21 6.69
N VAL A 159 -14.91 -4.37 6.50
CA VAL A 159 -13.55 -4.65 6.99
C VAL A 159 -13.54 -4.74 8.52
N ALA A 160 -14.23 -3.83 9.21
CA ALA A 160 -14.31 -3.83 10.66
C ALA A 160 -15.02 -5.10 11.19
N GLU A 161 -16.13 -5.49 10.57
CA GLU A 161 -16.87 -6.72 10.87
C GLU A 161 -16.06 -7.99 10.58
N TRP A 162 -15.19 -7.96 9.57
CA TRP A 162 -14.27 -9.06 9.28
C TRP A 162 -13.15 -9.14 10.33
N LEU A 163 -12.53 -8.02 10.69
CA LEU A 163 -11.45 -7.98 11.69
C LEU A 163 -11.89 -8.48 13.06
N ILE A 164 -13.08 -8.10 13.54
CA ILE A 164 -13.56 -8.47 14.88
C ILE A 164 -13.77 -9.99 15.06
N GLN A 165 -13.94 -10.75 13.96
CA GLN A 165 -14.04 -12.21 14.02
C GLN A 165 -12.72 -12.85 14.50
N HIS A 166 -11.58 -12.23 14.19
CA HIS A 166 -10.27 -12.80 14.51
C HIS A 166 -9.98 -12.76 16.01
N PRO A 167 -9.71 -13.92 16.66
CA PRO A 167 -9.38 -13.96 18.09
C PRO A 167 -8.17 -13.09 18.46
N ASP A 168 -7.09 -13.16 17.68
CA ASP A 168 -5.86 -12.42 17.98
C ASP A 168 -6.00 -10.91 17.81
N PHE A 169 -6.86 -10.47 16.88
CA PHE A 169 -7.18 -9.05 16.74
C PHE A 169 -7.84 -8.49 18.00
N ARG A 170 -8.65 -9.30 18.69
CA ARG A 170 -9.32 -8.92 19.94
C ARG A 170 -8.37 -8.83 21.14
N LEU A 171 -7.14 -9.32 21.04
CA LEU A 171 -6.09 -9.12 22.06
C LEU A 171 -5.50 -7.71 22.05
N LEU A 172 -5.70 -6.98 20.96
CA LEU A 172 -5.29 -5.58 20.85
C LEU A 172 -6.16 -4.70 21.74
N ASP A 173 -5.60 -3.60 22.26
CA ASP A 173 -6.39 -2.58 22.94
C ASP A 173 -7.20 -1.73 21.93
N GLU A 174 -8.11 -0.89 22.44
CA GLU A 174 -9.01 -0.08 21.62
C GLU A 174 -8.26 0.84 20.63
N GLN A 175 -7.15 1.44 21.06
CA GLN A 175 -6.37 2.34 20.23
C GLN A 175 -5.58 1.56 19.17
N GLU A 176 -4.96 0.44 19.56
CA GLU A 176 -4.28 -0.50 18.67
C GLU A 176 -5.23 -1.00 17.58
N ARG A 177 -6.46 -1.41 17.91
CA ARG A 177 -7.46 -1.90 16.95
C ARG A 177 -7.82 -0.86 15.90
N TYR A 178 -8.03 0.38 16.33
CA TYR A 178 -8.41 1.45 15.39
C TYR A 178 -7.26 1.84 14.47
N ILE A 179 -6.03 1.94 14.98
CA ILE A 179 -4.84 2.22 14.15
C ILE A 179 -4.55 1.04 13.21
N PHE A 180 -4.72 -0.20 13.67
CA PHE A 180 -4.63 -1.41 12.83
C PHE A 180 -5.62 -1.30 11.67
N PHE A 181 -6.89 -1.04 11.96
CA PHE A 181 -7.94 -0.87 10.95
C PHE A 181 -7.56 0.23 9.93
N LYS A 182 -7.19 1.43 10.40
CA LYS A 182 -6.78 2.55 9.53
C LYS A 182 -5.63 2.16 8.61
N SER A 183 -4.69 1.36 9.10
CA SER A 183 -3.51 0.93 8.36
C SER A 183 -3.82 -0.04 7.21
N ILE A 184 -4.94 -0.77 7.25
CA ILE A 184 -5.16 -1.90 6.34
C ILE A 184 -6.44 -1.82 5.51
N TRP A 185 -7.48 -1.09 5.94
CA TRP A 185 -8.83 -1.27 5.36
C TRP A 185 -8.90 -1.02 3.86
N ASN A 186 -8.25 0.04 3.37
CA ASN A 186 -8.31 0.42 1.96
C ASN A 186 -7.49 -0.54 1.09
N MET A 187 -6.34 -1.00 1.60
CA MET A 187 -5.51 -2.01 0.94
C MET A 187 -6.23 -3.37 0.89
N TRP A 188 -6.80 -3.80 2.01
CA TRP A 188 -7.58 -5.04 2.13
C TRP A 188 -8.76 -5.03 1.15
N ARG A 189 -9.58 -3.97 1.19
CA ARG A 189 -10.74 -3.78 0.31
C ARG A 189 -10.33 -3.81 -1.16
N ARG A 190 -9.29 -3.07 -1.52
CA ARG A 190 -8.80 -3.00 -2.90
C ARG A 190 -8.36 -4.37 -3.38
N PHE A 191 -7.56 -5.08 -2.59
CA PHE A 191 -7.08 -6.41 -2.94
C PHE A 191 -8.24 -7.39 -3.15
N GLU A 192 -9.20 -7.38 -2.23
CA GLU A 192 -10.38 -8.23 -2.34
C GLU A 192 -11.23 -7.88 -3.57
N ARG A 193 -11.48 -6.60 -3.85
CA ARG A 193 -12.26 -6.17 -5.03
C ARG A 193 -11.59 -6.57 -6.34
N PHE A 194 -10.25 -6.58 -6.40
CA PHE A 194 -9.52 -7.10 -7.56
C PHE A 194 -9.71 -8.60 -7.74
N GLU A 195 -9.62 -9.39 -6.67
CA GLU A 195 -9.89 -10.83 -6.76
C GLU A 195 -11.35 -11.10 -7.14
N MET A 196 -12.31 -10.38 -6.53
CA MET A 196 -13.73 -10.52 -6.84
C MET A 196 -14.00 -10.18 -8.30
N SER A 197 -13.44 -9.08 -8.82
CA SER A 197 -13.59 -8.69 -10.22
C SER A 197 -13.05 -9.76 -11.18
N VAL A 198 -11.89 -10.34 -10.86
CA VAL A 198 -11.30 -11.43 -11.65
C VAL A 198 -12.17 -12.68 -11.58
N LYS A 199 -12.69 -13.02 -10.41
CA LYS A 199 -13.59 -14.17 -10.21
C LYS A 199 -14.91 -14.01 -10.97
N MET A 200 -15.46 -12.80 -11.01
CA MET A 200 -16.73 -12.51 -11.69
C MET A 200 -16.59 -12.40 -13.20
N PHE A 201 -15.58 -11.67 -13.68
CA PHE A 201 -15.49 -11.30 -15.10
C PHE A 201 -14.42 -12.07 -15.88
N GLY A 202 -13.58 -12.86 -15.20
CA GLY A 202 -12.50 -13.62 -15.81
C GLY A 202 -11.53 -12.73 -16.59
N GLN A 203 -11.23 -13.13 -17.83
CA GLN A 203 -10.34 -12.40 -18.73
C GLN A 203 -10.76 -10.93 -18.96
N ARG A 204 -12.08 -10.65 -18.96
CA ARG A 204 -12.62 -9.30 -19.16
C ARG A 204 -12.23 -8.34 -18.03
N ALA A 205 -11.94 -8.84 -16.83
CA ALA A 205 -11.43 -8.01 -15.75
C ALA A 205 -10.09 -7.37 -16.10
N VAL A 206 -9.25 -8.09 -16.85
CA VAL A 206 -7.91 -7.65 -17.24
C VAL A 206 -7.95 -6.87 -18.56
N GLU A 207 -8.55 -7.45 -19.60
CA GLU A 207 -8.51 -6.90 -20.96
C GLU A 207 -9.40 -5.67 -21.11
N GLN A 208 -10.61 -5.74 -20.54
CA GLN A 208 -11.61 -4.69 -20.63
C GLN A 208 -11.68 -3.83 -19.36
N ARG A 209 -10.73 -4.05 -18.42
CA ARG A 209 -10.67 -3.37 -17.11
C ARG A 209 -12.02 -3.39 -16.37
N LYS A 210 -12.82 -4.45 -16.56
CA LYS A 210 -14.12 -4.58 -15.92
C LYS A 210 -13.91 -4.82 -14.43
N PHE A 211 -14.39 -3.91 -13.60
CA PHE A 211 -14.06 -3.88 -12.16
C PHE A 211 -15.32 -3.67 -11.32
N ALA A 212 -15.55 -4.55 -10.35
CA ALA A 212 -16.63 -4.45 -9.38
C ALA A 212 -16.20 -3.49 -8.26
N ILE A 213 -16.65 -2.23 -8.31
CA ILE A 213 -16.28 -1.24 -7.31
C ILE A 213 -17.03 -1.43 -5.99
N SER A 214 -18.23 -2.03 -6.04
CA SER A 214 -19.06 -2.38 -4.88
C SER A 214 -19.77 -3.72 -5.11
N ASN A 215 -20.63 -4.12 -4.18
CA ASN A 215 -21.49 -5.31 -4.35
C ASN A 215 -22.55 -5.14 -5.43
N GLU A 216 -22.80 -3.90 -5.86
CA GLU A 216 -23.95 -3.53 -6.69
C GLU A 216 -23.55 -2.81 -7.98
N GLN A 217 -22.31 -2.32 -8.07
CA GLN A 217 -21.87 -1.43 -9.13
C GLN A 217 -20.55 -1.92 -9.74
N LEU A 218 -20.43 -1.78 -11.06
CA LEU A 218 -19.22 -2.08 -11.82
C LEU A 218 -18.83 -0.90 -12.71
N ILE A 219 -17.54 -0.83 -13.01
CA ILE A 219 -16.94 0.18 -13.90
C ILE A 219 -16.19 -0.51 -15.03
N THR A 220 -16.03 0.19 -16.15
CA THR A 220 -15.31 -0.28 -17.34
C THR A 220 -14.37 0.79 -17.89
N VAL A 221 -13.69 0.52 -19.01
CA VAL A 221 -12.89 1.54 -19.70
C VAL A 221 -13.79 2.72 -20.09
N GLY A 222 -13.35 3.95 -19.79
CA GLY A 222 -14.13 5.17 -20.04
C GLY A 222 -14.82 5.72 -18.78
N PHE A 223 -14.87 4.93 -17.71
CA PHE A 223 -15.32 5.40 -16.41
C PHE A 223 -14.45 6.57 -15.90
N HIS A 224 -15.09 7.61 -15.38
CA HIS A 224 -14.39 8.72 -14.73
C HIS A 224 -15.02 9.12 -13.39
N ILE A 225 -14.15 9.38 -12.42
CA ILE A 225 -14.53 9.96 -11.14
C ILE A 225 -14.57 11.47 -11.31
N ASP A 226 -15.62 12.08 -10.74
CA ASP A 226 -15.76 13.52 -10.68
C ASP A 226 -15.29 14.05 -9.31
N PHE A 227 -14.11 14.68 -9.31
CA PHE A 227 -13.47 15.27 -8.15
C PHE A 227 -13.76 16.77 -8.00
N SER A 228 -14.59 17.36 -8.87
CA SER A 228 -14.85 18.82 -8.88
C SER A 228 -15.38 19.36 -7.55
N GLU A 229 -15.96 18.50 -6.70
CA GLU A 229 -16.42 18.87 -5.36
C GLU A 229 -15.29 19.05 -4.34
N ILE A 230 -14.11 18.46 -4.58
CA ILE A 230 -13.00 18.44 -3.63
C ILE A 230 -11.70 19.03 -4.18
N THR A 231 -11.65 19.42 -5.46
CA THR A 231 -10.48 20.03 -6.09
C THR A 231 -10.88 20.93 -7.26
N ASP A 232 -10.09 21.97 -7.52
CA ASP A 232 -10.19 22.79 -8.74
C ASP A 232 -9.36 22.20 -9.90
N ILE A 233 -8.55 21.17 -9.61
CA ILE A 233 -7.72 20.54 -10.63
C ILE A 233 -8.63 19.76 -11.59
N PRO A 234 -8.42 19.87 -12.92
CA PRO A 234 -9.18 19.08 -13.89
C PRO A 234 -9.13 17.59 -13.58
N ASN A 235 -10.27 16.91 -13.72
CA ASN A 235 -10.40 15.48 -13.40
C ASN A 235 -9.32 14.64 -14.08
N ASP A 236 -8.98 14.90 -15.35
CA ASP A 236 -7.96 14.16 -16.10
C ASP A 236 -6.58 14.21 -15.44
N SER A 237 -6.20 15.37 -14.87
CA SER A 237 -4.94 15.53 -14.14
C SER A 237 -4.94 14.76 -12.83
N VAL A 238 -6.06 14.74 -12.11
CA VAL A 238 -6.22 13.94 -10.87
C VAL A 238 -6.19 12.44 -11.21
N HIS A 239 -6.80 12.03 -12.31
CA HIS A 239 -6.74 10.65 -12.81
C HIS A 239 -5.32 10.24 -13.17
N GLU A 240 -4.58 11.11 -13.85
CA GLU A 240 -3.19 10.84 -14.25
C GLU A 240 -2.29 10.61 -13.03
N MET A 241 -2.50 11.36 -11.94
CA MET A 241 -1.77 11.19 -10.68
C MET A 241 -1.83 9.75 -10.14
N PHE A 242 -2.95 9.05 -10.34
CA PHE A 242 -3.13 7.68 -9.88
C PHE A 242 -2.99 6.61 -10.97
N ARG A 243 -2.83 7.01 -12.24
CA ARG A 243 -2.85 6.08 -13.39
C ARG A 243 -1.82 4.96 -13.26
N ILE A 244 -0.59 5.29 -12.88
CA ILE A 244 0.49 4.31 -12.72
C ILE A 244 0.12 3.27 -11.65
N SER A 245 -0.44 3.70 -10.52
CA SER A 245 -0.86 2.78 -9.45
C SER A 245 -1.97 1.84 -9.92
N MET A 246 -2.95 2.35 -10.68
CA MET A 246 -4.02 1.54 -11.27
C MET A 246 -3.51 0.54 -12.31
N MET A 247 -2.59 0.96 -13.19
CA MET A 247 -1.96 0.04 -14.14
C MET A 247 -1.24 -1.11 -13.42
N LYS A 248 -0.43 -0.80 -12.40
CA LYS A 248 0.25 -1.82 -11.61
C LYS A 248 -0.72 -2.79 -10.93
N LEU A 249 -1.89 -2.33 -10.46
CA LEU A 249 -2.89 -3.22 -9.87
C LEU A 249 -3.46 -4.21 -10.90
N PHE A 250 -3.82 -3.76 -12.10
CA PHE A 250 -4.26 -4.68 -13.15
C PHE A 250 -3.13 -5.64 -13.58
N ASP A 251 -1.91 -5.15 -13.74
CA ASP A 251 -0.81 -5.94 -14.27
C ASP A 251 -0.16 -6.89 -13.26
N GLN A 252 -0.01 -6.47 -12.00
CA GLN A 252 0.72 -7.20 -10.96
C GLN A 252 -0.20 -7.84 -9.93
N VAL A 253 -1.51 -7.57 -9.97
CA VAL A 253 -2.49 -8.17 -9.05
C VAL A 253 -3.57 -8.92 -9.85
N ALA A 254 -4.34 -8.24 -10.70
CA ALA A 254 -5.45 -8.88 -11.42
C ALA A 254 -5.00 -10.01 -12.35
N LYS A 255 -3.96 -9.78 -13.17
CA LYS A 255 -3.39 -10.79 -14.07
C LYS A 255 -2.89 -12.04 -13.31
N PRO A 256 -2.02 -11.93 -12.30
CA PRO A 256 -1.61 -13.09 -11.51
C PRO A 256 -2.78 -13.82 -10.81
N LEU A 257 -3.79 -13.10 -10.31
CA LEU A 257 -4.96 -13.72 -9.71
C LEU A 257 -5.77 -14.54 -10.72
N LEU A 258 -5.86 -14.08 -11.97
CA LEU A 258 -6.54 -14.78 -13.06
C LEU A 258 -5.84 -16.11 -13.40
N ASP A 259 -4.51 -16.10 -13.41
CA ASP A 259 -3.70 -17.29 -13.67
C ASP A 259 -3.71 -18.26 -12.49
N LEU A 260 -3.64 -17.75 -11.26
CA LEU A 260 -3.55 -18.55 -10.05
C LEU A 260 -4.89 -19.15 -9.64
N ARG A 261 -6.00 -18.43 -9.88
CA ARG A 261 -7.36 -18.78 -9.43
C ARG A 261 -7.34 -19.19 -7.96
N PRO A 262 -7.04 -18.26 -7.03
CA PRO A 262 -6.97 -18.60 -5.62
C PRO A 262 -8.31 -19.13 -5.12
N SER A 263 -8.28 -20.13 -4.23
CA SER A 263 -9.45 -20.55 -3.49
C SER A 263 -9.87 -19.47 -2.49
N SER A 264 -11.09 -19.58 -1.95
CA SER A 264 -11.56 -18.65 -0.92
C SER A 264 -10.65 -18.66 0.31
N ILE A 265 -10.17 -19.85 0.71
CA ILE A 265 -9.23 -20.04 1.81
C ILE A 265 -7.87 -19.40 1.51
N GLU A 266 -7.35 -19.57 0.29
CA GLU A 266 -6.09 -18.93 -0.11
C GLU A 266 -6.21 -17.39 -0.12
N MET A 267 -7.36 -16.86 -0.55
CA MET A 267 -7.62 -15.42 -0.50
C MET A 267 -7.70 -14.92 0.95
N ALA A 268 -8.39 -15.65 1.83
CA ALA A 268 -8.45 -15.34 3.25
C ALA A 268 -7.04 -15.34 3.88
N TYR A 269 -6.22 -16.36 3.58
CA TYR A 269 -4.83 -16.41 4.00
C TYR A 269 -4.04 -15.17 3.54
N MET A 270 -4.10 -14.84 2.24
CA MET A 270 -3.40 -13.69 1.67
C MET A 270 -3.84 -12.37 2.32
N LEU A 271 -5.14 -12.18 2.56
CA LEU A 271 -5.69 -10.99 3.21
C LEU A 271 -5.24 -10.88 4.67
N THR A 272 -5.34 -11.96 5.46
CA THR A 272 -4.96 -11.96 6.87
C THR A 272 -3.46 -11.77 7.05
N GLN A 273 -2.63 -12.51 6.29
CA GLN A 273 -1.17 -12.36 6.28
C GLN A 273 -0.77 -10.91 5.96
N MET A 274 -1.36 -10.34 4.90
CA MET A 274 -1.08 -8.97 4.48
C MET A 274 -1.44 -7.95 5.58
N SER A 275 -2.61 -8.10 6.19
CA SER A 275 -3.09 -7.20 7.25
C SER A 275 -2.13 -7.17 8.45
N TRP A 276 -1.75 -8.33 8.97
CA TRP A 276 -0.83 -8.40 10.12
C TRP A 276 0.57 -7.89 9.78
N GLN A 277 1.08 -8.17 8.58
CA GLN A 277 2.39 -7.66 8.17
C GLN A 277 2.41 -6.13 8.02
N VAL A 278 1.33 -5.51 7.54
CA VAL A 278 1.26 -4.06 7.39
C VAL A 278 1.01 -3.38 8.73
N ALA A 279 0.04 -3.85 9.50
CA ALA A 279 -0.25 -3.28 10.81
C ALA A 279 0.88 -3.51 11.82
N GLY A 280 1.47 -4.70 11.87
CA GLY A 280 2.64 -4.99 12.70
C GLY A 280 3.81 -4.05 12.41
N LYS A 281 4.07 -3.75 11.13
CA LYS A 281 5.08 -2.76 10.74
C LYS A 281 4.70 -1.32 11.13
N ALA A 282 3.41 -0.98 11.14
CA ALA A 282 2.96 0.36 11.49
C ALA A 282 2.98 0.62 13.01
N LEU A 283 2.52 -0.35 13.81
CA LEU A 283 2.40 -0.21 15.26
C LEU A 283 3.62 -0.70 16.05
N GLN A 284 4.41 -1.63 15.49
CA GLN A 284 5.56 -2.27 16.16
C GLN A 284 5.17 -2.94 17.50
N GLY A 285 6.18 -3.36 18.29
CA GLY A 285 6.00 -3.90 19.64
C GLY A 285 5.05 -5.09 19.70
N LYS A 286 4.12 -5.06 20.67
CA LYS A 286 3.11 -6.12 20.92
C LYS A 286 2.35 -6.53 19.65
N VAL A 287 1.98 -5.58 18.79
CA VAL A 287 1.22 -5.88 17.56
C VAL A 287 2.07 -6.65 16.55
N MET A 288 3.38 -6.36 16.47
CA MET A 288 4.31 -7.11 15.63
C MET A 288 4.44 -8.56 16.14
N GLU A 289 4.65 -8.74 17.44
CA GLU A 289 4.81 -10.07 18.07
C GLU A 289 3.56 -10.94 17.86
N ILE A 290 2.36 -10.37 18.06
CA ILE A 290 1.10 -11.07 17.76
C ILE A 290 1.02 -11.38 16.27
N GLY A 291 1.37 -10.42 15.41
CA GLY A 291 1.33 -10.59 13.96
C GLY A 291 2.21 -11.72 13.45
N GLU A 292 3.44 -11.85 13.96
CA GLU A 292 4.36 -12.93 13.61
C GLU A 292 3.79 -14.30 14.02
N ARG A 293 3.30 -14.41 15.26
CA ARG A 293 2.64 -15.63 15.75
C ARG A 293 1.43 -16.03 14.90
N VAL A 294 0.58 -15.06 14.56
CA VAL A 294 -0.60 -15.31 13.72
C VAL A 294 -0.19 -15.74 12.30
N CYS A 295 0.84 -15.14 11.73
CA CYS A 295 1.36 -15.53 10.41
C CYS A 295 1.87 -16.97 10.41
N ASP A 296 2.57 -17.39 11.46
CA ASP A 296 3.05 -18.77 11.61
C ASP A 296 1.89 -19.77 11.76
N GLU A 297 0.88 -19.44 12.57
CA GLU A 297 -0.32 -20.26 12.73
C GLU A 297 -1.10 -20.38 11.42
N LEU A 298 -1.30 -19.29 10.70
CA LEU A 298 -1.94 -19.26 9.39
C LEU A 298 -1.20 -20.13 8.37
N ALA A 299 0.13 -20.11 8.37
CA ALA A 299 0.93 -20.95 7.49
C ALA A 299 0.72 -22.44 7.81
N ASN A 300 0.66 -22.81 9.09
CA ASN A 300 0.36 -24.18 9.52
C ASN A 300 -1.06 -24.61 9.16
N ASN A 301 -2.05 -23.72 9.32
CA ASN A 301 -3.44 -23.98 8.93
C ASN A 301 -3.56 -24.20 7.41
N LEU A 302 -2.91 -23.35 6.61
CA LEU A 302 -2.89 -23.47 5.15
C LEU A 302 -2.18 -24.76 4.69
N HIS A 303 -1.08 -25.13 5.35
CA HIS A 303 -0.39 -26.41 5.09
C HIS A 303 -1.34 -27.59 5.33
N ALA A 304 -2.03 -27.61 6.48
CA ALA A 304 -2.99 -28.67 6.79
C ALA A 304 -4.13 -28.74 5.76
N TYR A 305 -4.65 -27.59 5.33
CA TYR A 305 -5.65 -27.50 4.27
C TYR A 305 -5.15 -28.11 2.94
N TYR A 306 -3.95 -27.74 2.49
CA TYR A 306 -3.40 -28.28 1.23
C TYR A 306 -3.21 -29.79 1.27
N LEU A 307 -2.78 -30.34 2.41
CA LEU A 307 -2.58 -31.78 2.56
C LEU A 307 -3.89 -32.57 2.65
N ARG A 308 -4.89 -32.04 3.35
CA ARG A 308 -6.13 -32.77 3.67
C ARG A 308 -7.23 -32.58 2.64
N GLU A 309 -7.42 -31.35 2.16
CA GLU A 309 -8.58 -31.01 1.33
C GLU A 309 -8.22 -30.93 -0.15
N GLU A 310 -7.11 -30.28 -0.50
CA GLU A 310 -6.69 -30.20 -1.90
C GLU A 310 -5.76 -31.35 -2.34
N MET A 311 -5.31 -32.20 -1.40
CA MET A 311 -4.41 -33.34 -1.65
C MET A 311 -3.16 -32.97 -2.45
N ARG A 312 -2.61 -31.77 -2.22
CA ARG A 312 -1.45 -31.25 -2.96
C ARG A 312 -0.15 -31.62 -2.26
N SER A 313 0.64 -32.47 -2.88
CA SER A 313 1.96 -32.86 -2.36
C SER A 313 3.04 -31.80 -2.58
N ASN A 314 2.93 -30.95 -3.61
CA ASN A 314 3.89 -29.88 -3.91
C ASN A 314 3.19 -28.54 -4.19
N TYR A 315 2.89 -27.80 -3.13
CA TYR A 315 2.24 -26.47 -3.19
C TYR A 315 3.22 -25.31 -2.98
N ALA A 316 4.51 -25.56 -2.74
CA ALA A 316 5.49 -24.52 -2.41
C ALA A 316 5.61 -23.45 -3.50
N GLY A 317 5.71 -23.85 -4.77
CA GLY A 317 5.75 -22.92 -5.90
C GLY A 317 4.48 -22.06 -6.02
N ARG A 318 3.32 -22.63 -5.66
CA ARG A 318 2.06 -21.87 -5.62
C ARG A 318 2.06 -20.85 -4.49
N LEU A 319 2.51 -21.23 -3.29
CA LEU A 319 2.59 -20.32 -2.16
C LEU A 319 3.50 -19.12 -2.47
N VAL A 320 4.66 -19.36 -3.10
CA VAL A 320 5.56 -18.29 -3.55
C VAL A 320 4.85 -17.33 -4.51
N ARG A 321 4.07 -17.85 -5.46
CA ARG A 321 3.30 -17.01 -6.40
C ARG A 321 2.18 -16.24 -5.69
N LEU A 322 1.44 -16.84 -4.76
CA LEU A 322 0.42 -16.14 -3.96
C LEU A 322 1.05 -15.00 -3.14
N MET A 323 2.18 -15.26 -2.48
CA MET A 323 2.92 -14.24 -1.72
C MET A 323 3.52 -13.15 -2.62
N SER A 324 3.87 -13.46 -3.87
CA SER A 324 4.30 -12.43 -4.83
C SER A 324 3.19 -11.41 -5.11
N VAL A 325 1.92 -11.85 -5.18
CA VAL A 325 0.76 -10.97 -5.33
C VAL A 325 0.58 -10.10 -4.09
N VAL A 326 0.62 -10.70 -2.89
CA VAL A 326 0.54 -9.95 -1.62
C VAL A 326 1.60 -8.86 -1.55
N ASN A 327 2.85 -9.18 -1.92
CA ASN A 327 3.94 -8.22 -1.91
C ASN A 327 3.74 -7.10 -2.96
N ALA A 328 3.21 -7.41 -4.13
CA ALA A 328 2.85 -6.41 -5.13
C ALA A 328 1.79 -5.44 -4.61
N VAL A 329 0.72 -5.96 -3.99
CA VAL A 329 -0.34 -5.13 -3.37
C VAL A 329 0.26 -4.20 -2.31
N LYS A 330 1.06 -4.72 -1.37
CA LYS A 330 1.72 -3.93 -0.32
C LYS A 330 2.60 -2.84 -0.91
N LYS A 331 3.39 -3.17 -1.94
CA LYS A 331 4.28 -2.20 -2.60
C LYS A 331 3.48 -1.08 -3.26
N ILE A 332 2.45 -1.41 -4.02
CA ILE A 332 1.60 -0.42 -4.70
C ILE A 332 0.89 0.47 -3.67
N HIS A 333 0.39 -0.10 -2.58
CA HIS A 333 -0.22 0.64 -1.48
C HIS A 333 0.77 1.65 -0.85
N MET A 334 2.00 1.22 -0.55
CA MET A 334 3.04 2.12 0.01
C MET A 334 3.44 3.24 -0.96
N GLU A 335 3.50 2.96 -2.27
CA GLU A 335 3.74 4.00 -3.29
C GLU A 335 2.58 5.00 -3.35
N ARG A 336 1.33 4.51 -3.30
CA ARG A 336 0.13 5.35 -3.35
C ARG A 336 0.00 6.24 -2.11
N ARG A 337 0.36 5.74 -0.94
CA ARG A 337 0.42 6.55 0.29
C ARG A 337 1.35 7.75 0.13
N LYS A 338 2.52 7.57 -0.48
CA LYS A 338 3.43 8.70 -0.80
C LYS A 338 2.79 9.69 -1.77
N THR A 339 2.05 9.21 -2.77
CA THR A 339 1.30 10.08 -3.68
C THR A 339 0.23 10.89 -2.94
N MET A 340 -0.49 10.28 -1.99
CA MET A 340 -1.46 10.99 -1.15
C MET A 340 -0.81 12.02 -0.22
N GLU A 341 0.34 11.67 0.37
CA GLU A 341 1.16 12.61 1.18
C GLU A 341 1.59 13.82 0.34
N LEU A 342 2.07 13.60 -0.89
CA LEU A 342 2.38 14.69 -1.83
C LEU A 342 1.14 15.51 -2.19
N ALA A 343 0.01 14.85 -2.47
CA ALA A 343 -1.24 15.52 -2.79
C ALA A 343 -1.72 16.45 -1.66
N ARG A 344 -1.50 16.05 -0.40
CA ARG A 344 -1.76 16.91 0.77
C ARG A 344 -0.78 18.07 0.88
N ILE A 345 0.53 17.83 0.68
CA ILE A 345 1.56 18.87 0.75
C ILE A 345 1.31 19.95 -0.31
N PHE A 346 0.89 19.55 -1.51
CA PHE A 346 0.57 20.46 -2.61
C PHE A 346 -0.89 20.92 -2.63
N GLU A 347 -1.67 20.62 -1.58
CA GLU A 347 -3.07 21.02 -1.44
C GLU A 347 -3.94 20.70 -2.66
N ILE A 348 -3.66 19.55 -3.30
CA ILE A 348 -4.41 19.08 -4.47
C ILE A 348 -5.90 18.93 -4.13
N PHE A 349 -6.21 18.43 -2.93
CA PHE A 349 -7.57 18.35 -2.43
C PHE A 349 -7.82 19.46 -1.41
N LYS A 350 -8.97 20.13 -1.54
CA LYS A 350 -9.39 21.27 -0.71
C LYS A 350 -10.27 20.87 0.48
N VAL A 351 -10.30 19.57 0.77
CA VAL A 351 -11.12 18.98 1.82
C VAL A 351 -10.20 18.31 2.81
N GLU A 352 -10.50 18.50 4.09
CA GLU A 352 -9.92 17.73 5.18
C GLU A 352 -10.95 16.77 5.75
N PHE A 353 -10.52 15.64 6.27
CA PHE A 353 -11.39 14.73 6.98
C PHE A 353 -11.27 14.98 8.48
N SER A 354 -12.38 14.84 9.21
CA SER A 354 -12.35 14.96 10.68
C SER A 354 -11.46 13.89 11.33
N GLU A 355 -11.22 12.76 10.65
CA GLU A 355 -10.25 11.74 11.04
C GLU A 355 -9.07 11.72 10.04
N PRO A 356 -7.89 12.21 10.43
CA PRO A 356 -6.72 12.20 9.58
C PRO A 356 -6.28 10.79 9.19
N ASP A 357 -5.73 10.69 7.98
CA ASP A 357 -5.07 9.50 7.42
C ASP A 357 -6.00 8.34 7.08
N ILE A 358 -7.30 8.46 7.37
CA ILE A 358 -8.24 7.35 7.18
C ILE A 358 -8.37 6.97 5.70
N PHE A 359 -8.24 7.93 4.77
CA PHE A 359 -8.32 7.69 3.32
C PHE A 359 -6.96 7.69 2.61
N ASP A 360 -5.85 7.85 3.32
CA ASP A 360 -4.52 8.10 2.75
C ASP A 360 -3.76 6.83 2.35
N CYS A 361 -4.51 5.88 1.78
CA CYS A 361 -4.12 4.49 1.57
C CYS A 361 -4.24 4.01 0.10
#